data_AF-A0A090Q7U2-F1
#
_entry.id   AF-A0A090Q7U2-F1
#
_cell.length_a   1.000
_cell.length_b   1.000
_cell.length_c   1.000
_cell.angle_alpha   90.00
_cell.angle_beta   90.00
_cell.angle_gamma   90.00
#
_symmetry.space_group_name_H-M   'P 1'
#
loop_
_entity.id
_entity.type
_entity.pdbx_description
1 polymer ?
#
loop_
_entity_poly.entity_id
_entity_poly.type
_entity_poly.pdbx_seq_one_letter_code
_entity_poly.pdbx_strand_id
1 'polypeptide(L)' 'MAGRFITSQEIVAARTQIDLSHWSSGMYLIKVTIDHQTIVKQIIKE' A
#
# COMPACT_ATOMS: atom_id res chain seq x y z
N MET A 1 0.99 8.99 17.24
CA MET A 1 0.40 9.06 15.89
C MET A 1 -0.13 7.68 15.54
N ALA A 2 -1.45 7.50 15.53
CA ALA A 2 -2.07 6.23 15.16
C ALA A 2 -2.13 6.13 13.63
N GLY A 3 -1.49 5.11 13.05
CA GLY A 3 -1.59 4.84 11.62
C GLY A 3 -3.03 4.48 11.26
N ARG A 4 -3.64 5.21 10.32
CA ARG A 4 -4.98 4.91 9.81
C ARG A 4 -4.87 3.89 8.69
N PHE A 5 -5.60 2.78 8.81
CA PHE A 5 -5.74 1.80 7.75
C PHE A 5 -6.61 2.39 6.62
N ILE A 6 -6.16 2.25 5.36
CA ILE A 6 -6.80 2.93 4.21
C ILE A 6 -7.48 1.95 3.27
N THR A 7 -6.82 0.84 2.91
CA THR A 7 -7.38 -0.11 1.94
C THR A 7 -6.70 -1.49 2.02
N SER A 8 -7.42 -2.53 1.57
CA SER A 8 -6.91 -3.89 1.34
C SER A 8 -7.28 -4.33 -0.08
N GLN A 9 -6.34 -4.94 -0.78
CA GLN A 9 -6.58 -5.56 -2.09
C GLN A 9 -5.92 -6.93 -2.13
N GLU A 10 -6.69 -7.95 -2.46
CA GLU A 10 -6.20 -9.31 -2.72
C GLU A 10 -5.69 -9.39 -4.16
N ILE A 11 -4.47 -9.89 -4.34
CA ILE A 11 -3.79 -9.90 -5.65
C ILE A 11 -3.48 -11.35 -6.01
N VAL A 12 -3.99 -11.79 -7.16
CA VAL A 12 -3.68 -13.10 -7.75
C VAL A 12 -2.69 -12.92 -8.90
N ALA A 13 -1.44 -13.34 -8.69
CA ALA A 13 -0.38 -13.63 -9.68
C ALA A 13 -0.12 -12.66 -10.86
N ALA A 14 -0.64 -11.44 -10.81
CA ALA A 14 -0.40 -10.38 -11.80
C ALA A 14 0.41 -9.24 -11.18
N ARG A 15 1.16 -8.50 -12.03
CA ARG A 15 1.89 -7.30 -11.61
C ARG A 15 0.93 -6.35 -10.89
N THR A 16 1.14 -6.16 -9.59
CA THR A 16 0.36 -5.20 -8.79
C THR A 16 0.85 -3.79 -9.04
N GLN A 17 -0.05 -2.90 -9.42
CA GLN A 17 0.18 -1.47 -9.44
C GLN A 17 -0.75 -0.82 -8.41
N ILE A 18 -0.17 -0.08 -7.48
CA ILE A 18 -0.94 0.72 -6.51
C ILE A 18 -0.94 2.15 -7.03
N ASP A 19 -2.10 2.62 -7.45
CA ASP A 19 -2.27 4.00 -7.87
C ASP A 19 -2.58 4.88 -6.66
N LEU A 20 -1.74 5.89 -6.47
CA LEU A 20 -1.85 6.88 -5.39
C LEU A 20 -2.42 8.21 -5.89
N SER A 21 -2.83 8.33 -7.15
CA SER A 21 -3.29 9.57 -7.79
C SER A 21 -4.38 10.29 -6.98
N HIS A 22 -5.36 9.54 -6.47
CA HIS A 22 -6.51 10.07 -5.72
C HIS A 22 -6.32 10.15 -4.20
N TRP A 23 -5.14 9.80 -3.67
CA TRP A 23 -4.87 9.84 -2.24
C TRP A 23 -4.50 11.27 -1.83
N SER A 24 -4.83 11.69 -0.62
CA SER A 24 -4.36 12.98 -0.09
C SER A 24 -2.83 12.98 0.05
N SER A 25 -2.21 14.17 0.06
CA SER A 25 -0.81 14.30 0.46
C SER A 25 -0.61 13.75 1.87
N GLY A 26 0.49 13.03 2.11
CA GLY A 26 0.76 12.41 3.40
C GLY A 26 1.74 11.25 3.34
N MET A 27 2.03 10.72 4.53
CA MET A 27 2.87 9.55 4.72
C MET A 27 2.01 8.28 4.79
N TYR A 28 2.36 7.29 3.99
CA TYR A 28 1.65 6.03 3.88
C TYR A 28 2.57 4.84 4.14
N LEU A 29 2.05 3.83 4.83
CA LEU A 29 2.65 2.51 4.94
C LEU A 29 1.83 1.56 4.05
N ILE A 30 2.47 1.05 3.00
CA ILE A 30 1.87 0.09 2.10
C ILE A 30 2.38 -1.29 2.46
N LYS A 31 1.46 -2.18 2.82
CA LYS A 31 1.72 -3.60 3.09
C LYS A 31 1.20 -4.44 1.94
N VAL A 32 2.08 -5.17 1.28
CA VAL A 32 1.75 -6.12 0.21
C VAL A 32 2.13 -7.52 0.66
N THR A 33 1.23 -8.49 0.50
CA THR A 33 1.50 -9.90 0.81
C THR A 33 1.36 -10.74 -0.46
N ILE A 34 2.42 -11.44 -0.87
CA ILE A 34 2.46 -12.31 -2.05
C ILE A 34 3.05 -13.65 -1.60
N ASP A 35 2.39 -14.76 -1.90
CA ASP A 35 2.86 -16.12 -1.58
C ASP A 35 3.40 -16.28 -0.14
N HIS A 36 2.66 -15.73 0.83
CA HIS A 36 3.00 -15.68 2.27
C HIS A 36 4.20 -14.78 2.65
N GLN A 37 4.84 -14.12 1.69
CA GLN A 37 5.84 -13.09 1.96
C GLN A 37 5.17 -11.72 2.08
N THR A 38 5.53 -10.98 3.13
CA THR A 38 5.05 -9.61 3.34
C THR A 38 6.16 -8.60 3.05
N ILE A 39 5.85 -7.62 2.20
CA ILE A 39 6.70 -6.46 1.96
C ILE A 39 5.97 -5.24 2.50
N VAL A 40 6.66 -4.45 3.32
CA VAL A 40 6.17 -3.16 3.81
C VAL A 40 7.05 -2.06 3.24
N LYS A 41 6.43 -1.06 2.62
CA LYS A 41 7.12 0.15 2.15
C LYS A 41 6.46 1.41 2.69
N GLN A 42 7.29 2.35 3.13
CA GLN A 42 6.88 3.69 3.44
C GLN A 42 6.98 4.57 2.19
N ILE A 43 5.95 5.35 1.92
CA ILE A 43 5.88 6.29 0.79
C ILE A 43 5.41 7.65 1.33
N ILE A 44 6.00 8.72 0.80
CA ILE A 44 5.56 10.11 1.03
C ILE A 44 4.93 10.57 -0.29
N LYS A 45 3.65 10.96 -0.24
CA LYS A 45 2.96 11.61 -1.36
C LYS A 45 2.87 13.10 -1.06
N GLU A 46 3.46 13.89 -1.95
CA GLU A 46 3.34 15.36 -1.96
C GLU A 46 2.05 15.81 -2.62
#